data_AF-A0A7C9E9W7-F1
#
_entry.id   AF-A0A7C9E9W7-F1
#
_cell.length_a   1.000
_cell.length_b   1.000
_cell.length_c   1.000
_cell.angle_alpha   90.00
_cell.angle_beta   90.00
_cell.angle_gamma   90.00
#
_symmetry.space_group_name_H-M   'P 1'
#
loop_
_entity.id
_entity.type
_entity.pdbx_description
1 polymer ?
#
loop_
_entity_poly.entity_id
_entity_poly.type
_entity_poly.pdbx_seq_one_letter_code
_entity_poly.pdbx_strand_id
1 'polypeptide(L)'
;SALRRALAEKQAAVDAQAAAVKELKANTSTDKAAVDAAVEALKAVKLEKASIEEKLQAMIKSNGNDTAASREAFRQSVINTLERRLFYIPSFKIYRGVAGLYDYGPPGCAVKSNVLAFWRQHFVLEENMLEVDCPCVTPEIVLKASGHVDKFTDLMVKDEKTGTCYRADHLLK
;
A
#
# COMPACT_ATOMS: atom_id res chain seq x y z
N SER A 1 11.02 18.30 -10.37
CA SER A 1 12.24 17.82 -11.05
C SER A 1 12.19 18.26 -12.51
N ALA A 2 13.34 18.47 -13.14
CA ALA A 2 13.44 18.92 -14.54
C ALA A 2 12.65 18.02 -15.53
N LEU A 3 12.65 16.71 -15.31
CA LEU A 3 11.90 15.74 -16.12
C LEU A 3 10.38 15.90 -16.04
N ARG A 4 9.81 16.21 -14.86
CA ARG A 4 8.37 16.45 -14.72
C ARG A 4 7.92 17.71 -15.46
N ARG A 5 8.77 18.74 -15.46
CA ARG A 5 8.53 19.98 -16.21
C ARG A 5 8.62 19.74 -17.72
N ALA A 6 9.64 19.02 -18.18
CA ALA A 6 9.80 18.65 -19.58
C ALA A 6 8.64 17.78 -20.10
N LEU A 7 8.11 16.86 -19.27
CA LEU A 7 6.94 16.05 -19.62
C LEU A 7 5.67 16.90 -19.75
N ALA A 8 5.46 17.86 -18.84
CA ALA A 8 4.33 18.79 -18.92
C ALA A 8 4.41 19.70 -20.16
N GLU A 9 5.61 20.20 -20.49
CA GLU A 9 5.86 21.01 -21.70
C GLU A 9 5.57 20.20 -22.98
N LYS A 10 5.99 18.93 -23.04
CA LYS A 10 5.71 18.06 -24.19
C LYS A 10 4.24 17.62 -24.25
N GLN A 11 3.57 17.43 -23.13
CA GLN A 11 2.13 17.17 -23.11
C GLN A 11 1.34 18.36 -23.69
N ALA A 12 1.67 19.59 -23.27
CA ALA A 12 1.06 20.79 -23.83
C ALA A 12 1.31 20.93 -25.35
N ALA A 13 2.50 20.57 -25.83
CA ALA A 13 2.82 20.55 -27.26
C ALA A 13 2.02 19.50 -28.05
N VAL A 14 1.79 18.31 -27.47
CA VAL A 14 0.91 17.28 -28.05
C VAL A 14 -0.53 17.79 -28.16
N ASP A 15 -1.02 18.45 -27.12
CA ASP A 15 -2.40 18.96 -27.10
C ASP A 15 -2.61 20.09 -28.13
N ALA A 16 -1.63 21.00 -28.26
CA ALA A 16 -1.63 22.05 -29.27
C ALA A 16 -1.58 21.49 -30.71
N GLN A 17 -0.70 20.51 -30.98
CA GLN A 17 -0.61 19.88 -32.31
C GLN A 17 -1.83 19.01 -32.62
N ALA A 18 -2.43 18.36 -31.63
CA ALA A 18 -3.66 17.59 -31.81
C ALA A 18 -4.85 18.51 -32.15
N ALA A 19 -4.93 19.69 -31.54
CA ALA A 19 -5.93 20.71 -31.89
C ALA A 19 -5.74 21.21 -33.33
N ALA A 20 -4.50 21.52 -33.74
CA ALA A 20 -4.19 21.95 -35.10
C ALA A 20 -4.55 20.87 -36.16
N VAL A 21 -4.25 19.60 -35.88
CA VAL A 21 -4.65 18.48 -36.77
C VAL A 21 -6.16 18.34 -36.86
N LYS A 22 -6.89 18.59 -35.77
CA LYS A 22 -8.36 18.53 -35.74
C LYS A 22 -8.99 19.66 -36.56
N GLU A 23 -8.45 20.87 -36.49
CA GLU A 23 -8.89 22.02 -37.30
C GLU A 23 -8.61 21.81 -38.79
N LEU A 24 -7.41 21.33 -39.15
CA LEU A 24 -7.03 21.04 -40.54
C LEU A 24 -7.89 19.93 -41.18
N LYS A 25 -8.41 19.00 -40.38
CA LYS A 25 -9.34 17.94 -40.81
C LYS A 25 -10.80 18.41 -40.89
N ALA A 26 -11.17 19.42 -40.11
CA ALA A 26 -12.51 19.99 -40.13
C ALA A 26 -12.74 20.89 -41.35
N ASN A 27 -11.68 21.50 -41.87
CA ASN A 27 -11.74 22.31 -43.08
C ASN A 27 -11.67 21.41 -44.33
N THR A 28 -12.66 21.50 -45.22
CA THR A 28 -12.81 20.57 -46.36
C THR A 28 -11.95 20.97 -47.57
N SER A 29 -11.33 22.16 -47.53
CA SER A 29 -10.52 22.74 -48.61
C SER A 29 -9.01 22.59 -48.40
N THR A 30 -8.56 21.91 -47.35
CA THR A 30 -7.14 21.74 -47.01
C THR A 30 -6.51 20.55 -47.76
N ASP A 31 -5.33 20.77 -48.34
CA ASP A 31 -4.60 19.72 -49.05
C ASP A 31 -4.26 18.54 -48.13
N LYS A 32 -4.50 17.32 -48.62
CA LYS A 32 -4.20 16.06 -47.91
C LYS A 32 -2.73 15.98 -47.48
N ALA A 33 -1.81 16.55 -48.27
CA ALA A 33 -0.40 16.65 -47.95
C ALA A 33 -0.10 17.50 -46.70
N ALA A 34 -0.88 18.56 -46.46
CA ALA A 34 -0.74 19.40 -45.27
C ALA A 34 -1.25 18.70 -44.00
N VAL A 35 -2.31 17.89 -44.13
CA VAL A 35 -2.83 17.04 -43.04
C VAL A 35 -1.82 15.95 -42.67
N ASP A 36 -1.22 15.29 -43.66
CA ASP A 36 -0.24 14.23 -43.44
C ASP A 36 1.05 14.76 -42.79
N ALA A 37 1.54 15.93 -43.20
CA ALA A 37 2.68 16.60 -42.57
C ALA A 37 2.41 16.96 -41.10
N ALA A 38 1.21 17.44 -40.78
CA ALA A 38 0.81 17.77 -39.41
C ALA A 38 0.67 16.51 -38.53
N VAL A 39 0.21 15.39 -39.10
CA VAL A 39 0.12 14.10 -38.41
C VAL A 39 1.51 13.52 -38.12
N GLU A 40 2.47 13.64 -39.05
CA GLU A 40 3.85 13.22 -38.82
C GLU A 40 4.54 14.07 -37.74
N ALA A 41 4.31 15.38 -37.72
CA ALA A 41 4.78 16.24 -36.63
C ALA A 41 4.19 15.81 -35.25
N LEU A 42 2.91 15.48 -35.20
CA LEU A 42 2.25 14.98 -33.98
C LEU A 42 2.83 13.64 -33.51
N LYS A 43 3.16 12.74 -34.45
CA LYS A 43 3.81 11.45 -34.12
C LYS A 43 5.20 11.67 -33.51
N ALA A 44 5.99 12.59 -34.06
CA ALA A 44 7.33 12.90 -33.55
C ALA A 44 7.27 13.41 -32.10
N VAL A 45 6.37 14.35 -31.80
CA VAL A 45 6.23 14.91 -30.44
C VAL A 45 5.70 13.86 -29.45
N LYS A 46 4.80 12.96 -29.88
CA LYS A 46 4.33 11.84 -29.05
C LYS A 46 5.45 10.86 -28.72
N LEU A 47 6.37 10.61 -29.66
CA LEU A 47 7.52 9.72 -29.46
C LEU A 47 8.53 10.32 -28.47
N GLU A 48 8.78 11.62 -28.53
CA GLU A 48 9.60 12.33 -27.54
C GLU A 48 8.95 12.32 -26.15
N LYS A 49 7.64 12.55 -26.06
CA LYS A 49 6.88 12.43 -24.80
C LYS A 49 7.06 11.04 -24.19
N ALA A 50 6.87 9.98 -24.99
CA ALA A 50 7.02 8.60 -24.54
C ALA A 50 8.43 8.32 -24.00
N SER A 51 9.47 8.81 -24.68
CA SER A 51 10.86 8.69 -24.21
C SER A 51 11.12 9.38 -22.87
N ILE A 52 10.54 10.57 -22.65
CA ILE A 52 10.67 11.29 -21.38
C ILE A 52 9.87 10.61 -20.27
N GLU A 53 8.71 10.05 -20.59
CA GLU A 53 7.85 9.32 -19.67
C GLU A 53 8.52 8.02 -19.19
N GLU A 54 9.15 7.27 -20.09
CA GLU A 54 9.97 6.09 -19.73
C GLU A 54 11.14 6.47 -18.82
N LYS A 55 11.89 7.54 -19.13
CA LYS A 55 12.98 8.03 -18.29
C LYS A 55 12.52 8.47 -16.90
N LEU A 56 11.35 9.13 -16.82
CA LEU A 56 10.75 9.53 -15.56
C LEU A 56 10.30 8.30 -14.75
N GLN A 57 9.67 7.31 -15.39
CA GLN A 57 9.31 6.05 -14.74
C GLN A 57 10.53 5.28 -14.24
N ALA A 58 11.61 5.21 -15.02
CA ALA A 58 12.86 4.56 -14.62
C ALA A 58 13.49 5.24 -13.39
N MET A 59 13.53 6.57 -13.37
CA MET A 59 14.04 7.35 -12.23
C MET A 59 13.15 7.22 -10.97
N ILE A 60 11.83 7.12 -11.14
CA ILE A 60 10.91 6.88 -10.01
C ILE A 60 11.12 5.47 -9.46
N LYS A 61 11.29 4.46 -10.32
CA LYS A 61 11.57 3.07 -9.91
C LYS A 61 12.91 2.94 -9.18
N SER A 62 13.97 3.61 -9.64
CA SER A 62 15.28 3.58 -8.97
C SER A 62 15.22 4.20 -7.57
N ASN A 63 14.58 5.37 -7.43
CA ASN A 63 14.43 6.02 -6.11
C ASN A 63 13.52 5.23 -5.15
N GLY A 64 12.54 4.49 -5.67
CA GLY A 64 11.64 3.65 -4.87
C GLY A 64 12.29 2.37 -4.31
N ASN A 65 13.28 1.81 -5.03
CA ASN A 65 13.95 0.58 -4.61
C ASN A 65 14.90 0.80 -3.43
N ASP A 66 15.68 1.89 -3.43
CA ASP A 66 16.58 2.22 -2.32
C ASP A 66 15.83 2.49 -1.02
N THR A 67 14.65 3.12 -1.11
CA THR A 67 13.78 3.35 0.06
C THR A 67 13.06 2.09 0.52
N ALA A 68 12.71 1.15 -0.36
CA ALA A 68 12.09 -0.12 0.04
C ALA A 68 13.09 -1.05 0.75
N ALA A 69 14.29 -1.22 0.17
CA ALA A 69 15.36 -2.01 0.77
C ALA A 69 15.83 -1.42 2.11
N SER A 70 15.98 -0.09 2.17
CA SER A 70 16.31 0.61 3.41
C SER A 70 15.22 0.47 4.48
N ARG A 71 13.94 0.50 4.11
CA ARG A 71 12.82 0.27 5.03
C ARG A 71 12.81 -1.15 5.60
N GLU A 72 13.04 -2.17 4.78
CA GLU A 72 13.09 -3.54 5.29
C GLU A 72 14.31 -3.77 6.19
N ALA A 73 15.47 -3.24 5.82
CA ALA A 73 16.66 -3.28 6.68
C ALA A 73 16.42 -2.58 8.04
N PHE A 74 15.75 -1.42 8.02
CA PHE A 74 15.35 -0.73 9.24
C PHE A 74 14.36 -1.55 10.07
N ARG A 75 13.32 -2.11 9.42
CA ARG A 75 12.32 -2.97 10.07
C ARG A 75 12.98 -4.16 10.77
N GLN A 76 13.91 -4.83 10.09
CA GLN A 76 14.66 -5.95 10.66
C GLN A 76 15.53 -5.50 11.84
N SER A 77 16.19 -4.35 11.74
CA SER A 77 16.97 -3.77 12.84
C SER A 77 16.12 -3.48 14.08
N VAL A 78 14.93 -2.91 13.89
CA VAL A 78 13.98 -2.65 14.97
C VAL A 78 13.50 -3.94 15.60
N ILE A 79 13.06 -4.92 14.81
CA ILE A 79 12.61 -6.24 15.30
C ILE A 79 13.71 -6.90 16.13
N ASN A 80 14.93 -6.95 15.60
CA ASN A 80 16.08 -7.52 16.29
C ASN A 80 16.35 -6.81 17.63
N THR A 81 16.21 -5.48 17.67
CA THR A 81 16.42 -4.69 18.89
C THR A 81 15.34 -4.98 19.92
N LEU A 82 14.07 -5.01 19.52
CA LEU A 82 12.94 -5.30 20.41
C LEU A 82 13.03 -6.70 21.01
N GLU A 83 13.40 -7.69 20.20
CA GLU A 83 13.58 -9.07 20.67
C GLU A 83 14.80 -9.19 21.60
N ARG A 84 15.95 -8.62 21.24
CA ARG A 84 17.18 -8.64 22.08
C ARG A 84 16.99 -7.91 23.41
N ARG A 85 16.10 -6.93 23.47
CA ARG A 85 15.76 -6.18 24.67
C ARG A 85 14.54 -6.75 25.40
N LEU A 86 14.01 -7.90 24.96
CA LEU A 86 12.87 -8.57 25.58
C LEU A 86 11.63 -7.66 25.70
N PHE A 87 11.37 -6.84 24.68
CA PHE A 87 10.07 -6.15 24.59
C PHE A 87 8.96 -7.14 24.26
N TYR A 88 9.20 -8.00 23.26
CA TYR A 88 8.35 -9.13 22.97
C TYR A 88 9.19 -10.29 22.40
N ILE A 89 8.65 -11.50 22.47
CA ILE A 89 9.24 -12.71 21.92
C ILE A 89 8.12 -13.63 21.38
N PRO A 90 8.34 -14.43 20.33
CA PRO A 90 7.37 -15.43 19.91
C PRO A 90 7.02 -16.38 21.06
N SER A 91 5.73 -16.61 21.31
CA SER A 91 5.30 -17.50 22.38
C SER A 91 5.78 -18.92 22.11
N PHE A 92 6.18 -19.64 23.15
CA PHE A 92 6.69 -21.02 23.06
C PHE A 92 7.93 -21.18 22.17
N LYS A 93 8.80 -20.15 22.09
CA LYS A 93 9.99 -20.15 21.21
C LYS A 93 10.88 -21.41 21.34
N ILE A 94 11.05 -21.95 22.55
CA ILE A 94 11.83 -23.18 22.79
C ILE A 94 11.22 -24.43 22.13
N TYR A 95 9.92 -24.37 21.79
CA TYR A 95 9.17 -25.40 21.08
C TYR A 95 8.90 -25.02 19.61
N ARG A 96 9.80 -24.24 18.99
CA ARG A 96 9.69 -23.68 17.62
C ARG A 96 8.69 -22.54 17.46
N GLY A 97 7.98 -22.17 18.51
CA GLY A 97 7.02 -21.07 18.53
C GLY A 97 5.74 -21.35 17.75
N VAL A 98 4.73 -20.52 18.00
CA VAL A 98 3.45 -20.57 17.30
C VAL A 98 3.23 -19.25 16.57
N ALA A 99 3.01 -19.32 15.25
CA ALA A 99 2.78 -18.13 14.44
C ALA A 99 1.56 -17.35 14.95
N GLY A 100 1.69 -16.02 15.07
CA GLY A 100 0.64 -15.14 15.54
C GLY A 100 0.53 -14.99 17.07
N LEU A 101 1.29 -15.76 17.86
CA LEU A 101 1.33 -15.65 19.32
C LEU A 101 2.66 -15.05 19.80
N TYR A 102 2.57 -14.08 20.72
CA TYR A 102 3.73 -13.37 21.26
C TYR A 102 3.59 -13.10 22.75
N ASP A 103 4.69 -13.27 23.48
CA ASP A 103 4.81 -12.96 24.90
C ASP A 103 5.51 -11.61 25.06
N TYR A 104 4.96 -10.74 25.91
CA TYR A 104 5.59 -9.46 26.25
C TYR A 104 6.55 -9.65 27.42
N GLY A 105 7.79 -9.17 27.27
CA GLY A 105 8.74 -9.15 28.38
C GLY A 105 8.60 -7.90 29.25
N PRO A 106 9.46 -7.72 30.27
CA PRO A 106 9.28 -6.66 31.28
C PRO A 106 9.10 -5.24 30.70
N PRO A 107 9.96 -4.75 29.77
CA PRO A 107 9.75 -3.43 29.19
C PRO A 107 8.51 -3.38 28.27
N GLY A 108 8.16 -4.48 27.60
CA GLY A 108 6.95 -4.56 26.78
C GLY A 108 5.67 -4.47 27.61
N CYS A 109 5.62 -5.16 28.75
CA CYS A 109 4.51 -5.07 29.70
C CYS A 109 4.36 -3.65 30.25
N ALA A 110 5.46 -2.97 30.59
CA ALA A 110 5.43 -1.57 31.03
C ALA A 110 4.88 -0.65 29.95
N VAL A 111 5.36 -0.77 28.70
CA VAL A 111 4.83 0.02 27.57
C VAL A 111 3.35 -0.26 27.34
N LYS A 112 2.93 -1.53 27.31
CA LYS A 112 1.51 -1.89 27.15
C LYS A 112 0.66 -1.26 28.25
N SER A 113 1.09 -1.34 29.50
CA SER A 113 0.39 -0.74 30.64
C SER A 113 0.26 0.79 30.49
N ASN A 114 1.36 1.46 30.12
CA ASN A 114 1.38 2.91 29.93
C ASN A 114 0.45 3.36 28.79
N VAL A 115 0.42 2.62 27.67
CA VAL A 115 -0.48 2.91 26.55
C VAL A 115 -1.94 2.75 26.96
N LEU A 116 -2.28 1.67 27.70
CA LEU A 116 -3.64 1.46 28.19
C LEU A 116 -4.05 2.52 29.22
N ALA A 117 -3.14 2.94 30.10
CA ALA A 117 -3.40 3.99 31.07
C ALA A 117 -3.67 5.34 30.39
N PHE A 118 -2.84 5.69 29.40
CA PHE A 118 -3.04 6.90 28.60
C PHE A 118 -4.37 6.87 27.84
N TRP A 119 -4.70 5.73 27.22
CA TRP A 119 -5.97 5.57 26.50
C TRP A 119 -7.19 5.73 27.44
N ARG A 120 -7.14 5.13 28.63
CA ARG A 120 -8.20 5.31 29.64
C ARG A 120 -8.33 6.75 30.09
N GLN A 121 -7.20 7.42 30.35
CA GLN A 121 -7.23 8.83 30.74
C GLN A 121 -7.92 9.67 29.67
N HIS A 122 -7.56 9.48 28.40
CA HIS A 122 -8.11 10.27 27.30
C HIS A 122 -9.59 9.96 27.02
N PHE A 123 -9.99 8.70 26.91
CA PHE A 123 -11.36 8.38 26.50
C PHE A 123 -12.30 8.13 27.68
N VAL A 124 -11.86 7.40 28.70
CA VAL A 124 -12.75 7.06 29.82
C VAL A 124 -12.97 8.26 30.71
N LEU A 125 -11.89 8.97 31.08
CA LEU A 125 -11.98 10.09 32.03
C LEU A 125 -12.36 11.41 31.36
N GLU A 126 -11.71 11.81 30.26
CA GLU A 126 -12.02 13.12 29.64
C GLU A 126 -13.39 13.12 28.94
N GLU A 127 -13.81 12.01 28.32
CA GLU A 127 -15.12 11.89 27.65
C GLU A 127 -16.22 11.27 28.53
N ASN A 128 -15.93 10.97 29.80
CA ASN A 128 -16.85 10.37 30.78
C ASN A 128 -17.53 9.06 30.29
N MET A 129 -16.77 8.15 29.68
CA MET A 129 -17.30 6.84 29.29
C MET A 129 -17.41 5.87 30.49
N LEU A 130 -18.31 4.89 30.37
CA LEU A 130 -18.44 3.80 31.34
C LEU A 130 -17.53 2.63 30.95
N GLU A 131 -16.46 2.40 31.72
CA GLU A 131 -15.59 1.23 31.54
C GLU A 131 -16.27 -0.04 32.06
N VAL A 132 -16.25 -1.11 31.26
CA VAL A 132 -16.82 -2.42 31.60
C VAL A 132 -15.80 -3.49 31.23
N ASP A 133 -15.62 -4.48 32.11
CA ASP A 133 -14.80 -5.67 31.85
C ASP A 133 -15.70 -6.89 31.64
N CYS A 134 -15.44 -7.64 30.56
CA CYS A 134 -16.29 -8.74 30.09
C CYS A 134 -15.44 -10.00 29.87
N PRO A 135 -16.02 -11.21 30.07
CA PRO A 135 -15.29 -12.45 29.84
C PRO A 135 -14.95 -12.65 28.37
N CYS A 136 -13.78 -13.23 28.09
CA CYS A 136 -13.36 -13.57 26.73
C CYS A 136 -14.11 -14.80 26.17
N VAL A 137 -14.55 -15.71 27.04
CA VAL A 137 -15.31 -16.90 26.62
C VAL A 137 -16.75 -16.49 26.36
N THR A 138 -17.17 -16.56 25.09
CA THR A 138 -18.47 -16.06 24.63
C THR A 138 -19.33 -17.20 24.08
N PRO A 139 -20.58 -17.39 24.55
CA PRO A 139 -21.50 -18.38 23.99
C PRO A 139 -21.82 -18.13 22.51
N GLU A 140 -21.96 -19.20 21.73
CA GLU A 140 -22.20 -19.13 20.27
C GLU A 140 -23.40 -18.25 19.91
N ILE A 141 -24.50 -18.33 20.67
CA ILE A 141 -25.72 -17.55 20.41
C ILE A 141 -25.47 -16.04 20.36
N VAL A 142 -24.52 -15.54 21.16
CA VAL A 142 -24.13 -14.11 21.18
C VAL A 142 -23.34 -13.74 19.91
N LEU A 143 -22.43 -14.61 19.48
CA LEU A 143 -21.66 -14.41 18.24
C LEU A 143 -22.54 -14.51 17.00
N LYS A 144 -23.55 -15.38 17.03
CA LYS A 144 -24.55 -15.50 15.97
C LYS A 144 -25.44 -14.26 15.90
N ALA A 145 -25.95 -13.80 17.05
CA ALA A 145 -26.79 -12.60 17.10
C ALA A 145 -26.06 -11.34 16.62
N SER A 146 -24.76 -11.22 16.91
CA SER A 146 -23.91 -10.12 16.41
C SER A 146 -23.47 -10.28 14.94
N GLY A 147 -23.76 -11.42 14.32
CA GLY A 147 -23.42 -11.71 12.92
C GLY A 147 -21.97 -12.15 12.68
N HIS A 148 -21.16 -12.36 13.73
CA HIS A 148 -19.77 -12.81 13.59
C HIS A 148 -19.69 -14.20 12.97
N VAL A 149 -20.62 -15.10 13.31
CA VAL A 149 -20.65 -16.48 12.77
C VAL A 149 -20.80 -16.50 11.25
N ASP A 150 -21.61 -15.59 10.70
CA ASP A 150 -21.93 -15.59 9.26
C ASP A 150 -20.99 -14.72 8.43
N LYS A 151 -20.38 -13.68 9.03
CA LYS A 151 -19.68 -12.61 8.29
C LYS A 151 -18.18 -12.50 8.59
N PHE A 152 -17.70 -13.01 9.72
CA PHE A 152 -16.29 -12.86 10.12
C PHE A 152 -15.42 -13.97 9.52
N THR A 153 -15.28 -13.98 8.19
CA THR A 153 -14.52 -14.99 7.46
C THR A 153 -13.66 -14.37 6.37
N ASP A 154 -12.41 -14.78 6.27
CA ASP A 154 -11.52 -14.44 5.16
C ASP A 154 -11.50 -15.55 4.10
N LEU A 155 -11.42 -15.19 2.82
CA LEU A 155 -11.27 -16.16 1.72
C LEU A 155 -9.87 -16.79 1.77
N MET A 156 -9.82 -18.12 1.84
CA MET A 156 -8.58 -18.90 1.90
C MET A 156 -8.42 -19.74 0.63
N VAL A 157 -7.22 -19.76 0.06
CA VAL A 157 -6.83 -20.64 -1.04
C VAL A 157 -5.83 -21.66 -0.50
N LYS A 158 -5.98 -22.92 -0.92
CA LYS A 158 -5.09 -24.01 -0.54
C LYS A 158 -4.30 -24.47 -1.76
N ASP A 159 -2.98 -24.55 -1.62
CA ASP A 159 -2.14 -25.18 -2.64
C ASP A 159 -2.35 -26.70 -2.59
N GLU A 160 -2.70 -27.31 -3.72
CA GLU A 160 -2.96 -28.74 -3.85
C GLU A 160 -1.70 -29.60 -3.60
N LYS A 161 -0.50 -29.06 -3.85
CA LYS A 161 0.75 -29.81 -3.72
C LYS A 161 1.29 -29.79 -2.29
N THR A 162 1.35 -28.60 -1.68
CA THR A 162 1.91 -28.43 -0.34
C THR A 162 0.86 -28.53 0.76
N GLY A 163 -0.42 -28.39 0.42
CA GLY A 163 -1.52 -28.33 1.39
C GLY A 163 -1.55 -27.05 2.22
N THR A 164 -0.65 -26.09 1.95
CA THR A 164 -0.55 -24.84 2.69
C THR A 164 -1.73 -23.93 2.37
N CYS A 165 -2.34 -23.38 3.40
CA CYS A 165 -3.44 -22.43 3.27
C CYS A 165 -2.90 -21.00 3.26
N TYR A 166 -3.36 -20.20 2.29
CA TYR A 166 -3.01 -18.80 2.15
C TYR A 166 -4.27 -17.95 2.12
N ARG A 167 -4.17 -16.75 2.68
CA ARG A 167 -5.19 -15.72 2.55
C ARG A 167 -5.23 -15.20 1.12
N ALA A 168 -6.40 -15.28 0.47
CA ALA A 168 -6.55 -14.96 -0.96
C ALA A 168 -6.20 -13.49 -1.27
N ASP A 169 -6.55 -12.58 -0.36
CA ASP A 169 -6.30 -11.15 -0.44
C ASP A 169 -4.81 -10.79 -0.39
N HIS A 170 -3.97 -11.64 0.20
CA HIS A 170 -2.52 -11.42 0.23
C HIS A 170 -1.81 -11.91 -1.03
N LEU A 171 -2.41 -12.83 -1.79
CA LEU A 171 -1.84 -13.39 -3.02
C LEU A 171 -2.22 -12.58 -4.25
N LEU A 172 -3.42 -12.03 -4.29
CA LEU A 172 -3.92 -11.20 -5.38
C LEU A 172 -3.62 -9.72 -5.08
N LYS A 173 -2.42 -9.24 -5.47
CA LYS A 173 -2.04 -7.82 -5.41
C LYS A 173 -2.22 -7.13 -6.76
#